data_AF-A0A1H7PWD2-F1
#
_entry.id   AF-A0A1H7PWD2-F1
#
_cell.length_a   1.000
_cell.length_b   1.000
_cell.length_c   1.000
_cell.angle_alpha   90.00
_cell.angle_beta   90.00
_cell.angle_gamma   90.00
#
_symmetry.space_group_name_H-M   'P 1'
#
loop_
_entity.id
_entity.type
_entity.pdbx_description
1 polymer ?
#
loop_
_entity_poly.entity_id
_entity_poly.type
_entity_poly.pdbx_seq_one_letter_code
_entity_poly.pdbx_strand_id
1 'polypeptide(L)'
;MGNFFHTVHFKIKDKEKFVKGINAYMKKKGFVPCDDGEAVKTYIIALSVDQQWATLADMDSSDDSRALFNDAKAVSKSMKLPCITEEVTDSDIAVLEIFDKTGESADRIVVGDGEIYGMGNNEIKPECWKPLLNNKADIQKLIELTGESDLMADERLSKISSLFGVDMLADSDELGIRNDESILKLSFKKAEEKKPTLNTLFTQIYGEALEPLGFKKPKVRMPLYVRVINDEIIHIVGIHDMKNQLVPFGAIATVYRKDLCIDRTFRQNEIWYKRLKEFYLNWHVSDKPFDKGFFKYYADYMPLSDAVQDSLNATMTWILPVLDNVKTLKDVADYDECTFLNHISVISLPINESIVAPFADTVIRYILDDPLADLEQRYLAVLKRREEASKSSNLSQEKISQNRAEFVQRYNESRQRVQTFLEDEEIHNQTMEELAKRKAHNLELLRKYKVL
;
A
#
# COMPACT_ATOMS: atom_id res chain seq x y z
N MET A 1 -8.59 52.81 5.93
CA MET A 1 -8.77 51.35 6.11
C MET A 1 -7.43 50.76 5.76
N GLY A 2 -6.79 50.07 6.70
CA GLY A 2 -5.49 49.44 6.47
C GLY A 2 -5.61 48.40 5.37
N ASN A 3 -4.59 48.31 4.52
CA ASN A 3 -4.48 47.24 3.54
C ASN A 3 -3.93 46.01 4.27
N PHE A 4 -4.70 44.93 4.27
CA PHE A 4 -4.27 43.64 4.79
C PHE A 4 -3.79 42.80 3.61
N PHE A 5 -2.50 42.49 3.55
CA PHE A 5 -1.98 41.56 2.56
C PHE A 5 -1.09 40.51 3.20
N HIS A 6 -1.12 39.32 2.59
CA HIS A 6 -0.42 38.14 3.06
C HIS A 6 0.38 37.55 1.91
N THR A 7 1.68 37.47 2.10
CA THR A 7 2.62 36.95 1.11
C THR A 7 3.55 35.95 1.75
N VAL A 8 4.09 35.06 0.91
CA VAL A 8 5.02 34.03 1.35
C VAL A 8 6.22 34.03 0.43
N HIS A 9 7.40 34.27 0.99
CA HIS A 9 8.64 34.34 0.24
C HIS A 9 9.46 33.06 0.46
N PHE A 10 9.63 32.26 -0.59
CA PHE A 10 10.46 31.07 -0.56
C PHE A 10 11.86 31.37 -1.07
N LYS A 11 12.89 30.97 -0.31
CA LYS A 11 14.26 30.97 -0.84
C LYS A 11 14.44 29.74 -1.72
N ILE A 12 14.50 29.96 -3.03
CA ILE A 12 14.58 28.90 -4.04
C ILE A 12 15.97 28.83 -4.66
N LYS A 13 16.28 27.67 -5.26
CA LYS A 13 17.50 27.46 -6.06
C LYS A 13 17.20 27.22 -7.54
N ASP A 14 15.94 26.90 -7.85
CA ASP A 14 15.52 26.38 -9.14
C ASP A 14 14.02 26.62 -9.29
N LYS A 15 13.67 27.54 -10.20
CA LYS A 15 12.29 27.94 -10.54
C LYS A 15 11.45 26.74 -10.97
N GLU A 16 11.97 25.87 -11.83
CA GLU A 16 11.20 24.74 -12.35
C GLU A 16 10.90 23.72 -11.26
N LYS A 17 11.87 23.44 -10.38
CA LYS A 17 11.65 22.56 -9.23
C LYS A 17 10.62 23.16 -8.28
N PHE A 18 10.66 24.47 -8.06
CA PHE A 18 9.67 25.16 -7.23
C PHE A 18 8.24 24.98 -7.77
N VAL A 19 8.02 25.31 -9.05
CA VAL A 19 6.71 25.17 -9.72
C VAL A 19 6.24 23.71 -9.72
N LYS A 20 7.13 22.75 -10.04
CA LYS A 20 6.80 21.31 -9.99
C LYS A 20 6.40 20.88 -8.57
N GLY A 21 7.03 21.43 -7.54
CA GLY A 21 6.71 21.18 -6.14
C GLY A 21 5.32 21.67 -5.75
N ILE A 22 4.96 22.90 -6.13
CA ILE A 22 3.61 23.44 -5.91
C ILE A 22 2.56 22.59 -6.63
N ASN A 23 2.79 22.23 -7.90
CA ASN A 23 1.88 21.34 -8.64
C ASN A 23 1.71 19.97 -7.95
N ALA A 24 2.79 19.40 -7.43
CA ALA A 24 2.73 18.14 -6.69
C ALA A 24 1.98 18.27 -5.35
N TYR A 25 2.12 19.41 -4.66
CA TYR A 25 1.37 19.72 -3.44
C TYR A 25 -0.13 19.82 -3.74
N MET A 26 -0.52 20.62 -4.74
CA MET A 26 -1.91 20.78 -5.15
C MET A 26 -2.54 19.46 -5.61
N LYS A 27 -1.78 18.61 -6.29
CA LYS A 27 -2.22 17.25 -6.63
C LYS A 27 -2.55 16.39 -5.41
N LYS A 28 -1.80 16.49 -4.31
CA LYS A 28 -2.10 15.78 -3.06
C LYS A 28 -3.38 16.30 -2.40
N LYS A 29 -3.72 17.57 -2.61
CA LYS A 29 -4.98 18.19 -2.19
C LYS A 29 -6.17 17.89 -3.11
N GLY A 30 -5.99 17.07 -4.13
CA GLY A 30 -7.06 16.71 -5.06
C GLY A 30 -7.32 17.77 -6.13
N PHE A 31 -6.33 18.61 -6.46
CA PHE A 31 -6.42 19.57 -7.55
C PHE A 31 -5.55 19.15 -8.75
N VAL A 32 -5.86 19.67 -9.93
CA VAL A 32 -5.03 19.53 -11.14
C VAL A 32 -4.85 20.89 -11.82
N PRO A 33 -3.70 21.14 -12.47
CA PRO A 33 -3.52 22.36 -13.26
C PRO A 33 -4.60 22.48 -14.35
N CYS A 34 -5.07 23.70 -14.60
CA CYS A 34 -6.04 24.02 -15.64
C CYS A 34 -5.79 25.43 -16.20
N ASP A 35 -6.59 25.78 -17.21
CA ASP A 35 -6.64 27.15 -17.72
C ASP A 35 -7.41 28.06 -16.75
N ASP A 36 -7.13 29.37 -16.79
CA ASP A 36 -7.69 30.37 -15.86
C ASP A 36 -9.22 30.40 -15.84
N GLY A 37 -9.88 30.15 -16.97
CA GLY A 37 -11.34 30.14 -17.08
C GLY A 37 -12.03 28.98 -16.34
N GLU A 38 -11.29 27.93 -15.97
CA GLU A 38 -11.78 26.76 -15.24
C GLU A 38 -11.29 26.73 -13.78
N ALA A 39 -10.47 27.71 -13.39
CA ALA A 39 -9.78 27.72 -12.13
C ALA A 39 -10.74 27.97 -10.97
N VAL A 40 -10.61 27.16 -9.92
CA VAL A 40 -11.23 27.42 -8.61
C VAL A 40 -10.20 27.84 -7.56
N LYS A 41 -8.90 27.82 -7.92
CA LYS A 41 -7.81 28.28 -7.10
C LYS A 41 -6.68 28.77 -7.98
N THR A 42 -6.20 29.99 -7.76
CA THR A 42 -5.07 30.54 -8.51
C THR A 42 -3.99 31.09 -7.59
N TYR A 43 -2.76 30.62 -7.80
CA TYR A 43 -1.57 31.16 -7.15
C TYR A 43 -0.78 32.04 -8.13
N ILE A 44 -0.35 33.21 -7.67
CA ILE A 44 0.64 34.02 -8.36
C ILE A 44 2.01 33.75 -7.75
N ILE A 45 3.01 33.56 -8.60
CA ILE A 45 4.41 33.45 -8.20
C ILE A 45 5.18 34.59 -8.85
N ALA A 46 5.71 35.49 -8.03
CA ALA A 46 6.63 36.55 -8.45
C ALA A 46 8.07 36.17 -8.11
N LEU A 47 8.94 36.21 -9.11
CA LEU A 47 10.36 35.89 -8.96
C LEU A 47 11.18 37.16 -8.70
N SER A 48 12.13 37.08 -7.77
CA SER A 48 13.12 38.15 -7.60
C SER A 48 13.99 38.29 -8.86
N VAL A 49 14.64 39.45 -9.01
CA VAL A 49 15.53 39.76 -10.14
C VAL A 49 16.65 38.72 -10.31
N ASP A 50 17.20 38.22 -9.20
CA ASP A 50 18.24 37.19 -9.18
C ASP A 50 17.68 35.75 -9.19
N GLN A 51 16.35 35.60 -9.23
CA GLN A 51 15.58 34.36 -9.19
C GLN A 51 15.92 33.44 -7.99
N GLN A 52 16.45 34.01 -6.91
CA GLN A 52 16.69 33.27 -5.68
C GLN A 52 15.50 33.26 -4.72
N TRP A 53 14.49 34.08 -5.01
CA TRP A 53 13.25 34.14 -4.25
C TRP A 53 12.04 33.96 -5.16
N ALA A 54 11.03 33.30 -4.60
CA ALA A 54 9.69 33.20 -5.17
C ALA A 54 8.68 33.66 -4.13
N THR A 55 8.02 34.79 -4.39
CA THR A 55 6.88 35.29 -3.63
C THR A 55 5.62 34.62 -4.13
N LEU A 56 4.95 33.89 -3.25
CA LEU A 56 3.67 33.24 -3.50
C LEU A 56 2.54 34.09 -2.90
N ALA A 57 1.58 34.45 -3.75
CA ALA A 57 0.36 35.15 -3.37
C ALA A 57 -0.86 34.36 -3.86
N ASP A 58 -1.97 34.49 -3.14
CA ASP A 58 -3.24 33.83 -3.41
C ASP A 58 -4.22 34.84 -4.03
N MET A 59 -4.66 34.63 -5.27
CA MET A 59 -5.59 35.57 -5.93
C MET A 59 -6.98 35.58 -5.31
N ASP A 60 -7.37 34.50 -4.62
CA ASP A 60 -8.74 34.30 -4.16
C ASP A 60 -8.89 34.59 -2.66
N SER A 61 -7.89 35.20 -2.00
CA SER A 61 -7.91 35.40 -0.55
C SER A 61 -8.90 36.47 -0.13
N SER A 62 -10.14 36.05 0.10
CA SER A 62 -11.05 36.73 1.03
C SER A 62 -10.60 36.38 2.46
N ASP A 63 -9.98 37.34 3.15
CA ASP A 63 -9.74 37.44 4.62
C ASP A 63 -9.16 36.25 5.42
N ASP A 64 -8.89 35.06 4.86
CA ASP A 64 -8.37 33.91 5.62
C ASP A 64 -6.87 33.68 5.40
N SER A 65 -6.05 34.59 5.94
CA SER A 65 -4.56 34.56 5.95
C SER A 65 -3.96 33.21 6.35
N ARG A 66 -4.67 32.44 7.17
CA ARG A 66 -4.21 31.15 7.70
C ARG A 66 -4.14 30.08 6.62
N ALA A 67 -4.94 30.16 5.56
CA ALA A 67 -4.95 29.17 4.49
C ALA A 67 -3.62 29.19 3.69
N LEU A 68 -3.16 30.40 3.32
CA LEU A 68 -1.91 30.59 2.58
C LEU A 68 -0.69 30.18 3.44
N PHE A 69 -0.65 30.54 4.72
CA PHE A 69 0.47 30.17 5.61
C PHE A 69 0.51 28.67 5.92
N ASN A 70 -0.65 28.02 6.07
CA ASN A 70 -0.70 26.56 6.19
C ASN A 70 -0.16 25.87 4.94
N ASP A 71 -0.48 26.43 3.76
CA ASP A 71 0.03 25.92 2.49
C ASP A 71 1.53 26.15 2.35
N ALA A 72 2.00 27.32 2.78
CA ALA A 72 3.42 27.64 2.82
C ALA A 72 4.22 26.65 3.67
N LYS A 73 3.73 26.36 4.87
CA LYS A 73 4.33 25.40 5.81
C LYS A 73 4.44 24.01 5.20
N ALA A 74 3.37 23.54 4.56
CA ALA A 74 3.35 22.22 3.94
C ALA A 74 4.28 22.13 2.72
N VAL A 75 4.34 23.19 1.91
CA VAL A 75 5.26 23.31 0.76
C VAL A 75 6.70 23.36 1.24
N SER A 76 7.01 24.22 2.21
CA SER A 76 8.33 24.34 2.86
C SER A 76 8.84 22.97 3.34
N LYS A 77 8.03 22.24 4.12
CA LYS A 77 8.35 20.89 4.60
C LYS A 77 8.55 19.88 3.47
N SER A 78 7.66 19.89 2.47
CA SER A 78 7.73 18.94 1.34
C SER A 78 8.97 19.17 0.47
N MET A 79 9.36 20.43 0.30
CA MET A 79 10.43 20.82 -0.62
C MET A 79 11.77 21.06 0.09
N LYS A 80 11.78 21.05 1.43
CA LYS A 80 12.94 21.38 2.27
C LYS A 80 13.50 22.76 1.97
N LEU A 81 12.60 23.73 1.81
CA LEU A 81 12.92 25.12 1.53
C LEU A 81 12.53 25.99 2.72
N PRO A 82 13.39 26.92 3.17
CA PRO A 82 12.96 27.92 4.13
C PRO A 82 12.03 28.94 3.45
N CYS A 83 11.09 29.47 4.20
CA CYS A 83 10.25 30.57 3.74
C CYS A 83 10.03 31.61 4.84
N ILE A 84 9.72 32.83 4.41
CA ILE A 84 9.30 33.94 5.26
C ILE A 84 7.83 34.18 4.94
N THR A 85 6.96 34.10 5.94
CA THR A 85 5.58 34.59 5.82
C THR A 85 5.54 36.04 6.26
N GLU A 86 4.80 36.85 5.52
CA GLU A 86 4.59 38.26 5.80
C GLU A 86 3.12 38.54 5.99
N GLU A 87 2.82 39.19 7.11
CA GLU A 87 1.49 39.63 7.47
C GLU A 87 1.55 41.12 7.81
N VAL A 88 1.03 41.96 6.92
CA VAL A 88 0.86 43.39 7.18
C VAL A 88 -0.55 43.61 7.71
N THR A 89 -0.66 44.06 8.95
CA THR A 89 -1.95 44.23 9.64
C THR A 89 -2.43 45.67 9.61
N ASP A 90 -1.51 46.63 9.65
CA ASP A 90 -1.82 48.06 9.57
C ASP A 90 -0.62 48.83 9.01
N SER A 91 -0.75 50.14 8.77
CA SER A 91 0.38 50.98 8.35
C SER A 91 1.55 50.96 9.33
N ASP A 92 1.27 50.63 10.58
CA ASP A 92 2.18 50.78 11.71
C ASP A 92 2.75 49.44 12.19
N ILE A 93 2.26 48.29 11.66
CA ILE A 93 2.71 46.96 12.07
C ILE A 93 2.68 45.92 10.95
N ALA A 94 3.79 45.20 10.86
CA ALA A 94 3.90 43.97 10.09
C ALA A 94 4.59 42.87 10.90
N VAL A 95 4.29 41.62 10.56
CA VAL A 95 4.86 40.43 11.19
C VAL A 95 5.56 39.61 10.13
N LEU A 96 6.83 39.29 10.38
CA LEU A 96 7.61 38.36 9.55
C LEU A 96 7.93 37.11 10.37
N GLU A 97 7.62 35.94 9.83
CA GLU A 97 7.91 34.65 10.48
C GLU A 97 8.69 33.73 9.54
N ILE A 98 9.80 33.18 10.03
CA ILE A 98 10.61 32.19 9.32
C ILE A 98 10.09 30.80 9.63
N PHE A 99 9.84 30.03 8.58
CA PHE A 99 9.76 28.58 8.64
C PHE A 99 11.04 27.97 8.09
N ASP A 100 11.63 27.04 8.83
CA ASP A 100 12.82 26.33 8.41
C ASP A 100 12.52 25.24 7.36
N LYS A 101 13.54 24.47 6.97
CA LYS A 101 13.40 23.40 5.96
C LYS A 101 12.56 22.21 6.45
N THR A 102 12.21 22.15 7.73
CA THR A 102 11.32 21.14 8.30
C THR A 102 9.86 21.62 8.32
N GLY A 103 9.64 22.90 8.04
CA GLY A 103 8.35 23.57 8.14
C GLY A 103 7.99 23.95 9.58
N GLU A 104 8.96 24.01 10.49
CA GLU A 104 8.75 24.49 11.86
C GLU A 104 9.12 25.98 11.95
N SER A 105 8.43 26.71 12.82
CA SER A 105 8.71 28.13 13.06
C SER A 105 10.08 28.25 13.73
N ALA A 106 11.01 28.93 13.08
CA ALA A 106 12.37 29.11 13.55
C ALA A 106 12.52 30.42 14.34
N ASP A 107 11.93 31.49 13.81
CA ASP A 107 11.94 32.81 14.43
C ASP A 107 10.78 33.67 13.91
N ARG A 108 10.33 34.63 14.73
CA ARG A 108 9.23 35.55 14.40
C ARG A 108 9.57 36.94 14.88
N ILE A 109 9.46 37.93 14.00
CA ILE A 109 9.81 39.32 14.28
C ILE A 109 8.60 40.22 13.98
N VAL A 110 8.48 41.28 14.78
CA VAL A 110 7.48 42.34 14.59
C VAL A 110 8.23 43.55 14.04
N VAL A 111 7.69 44.15 13.00
CA VAL A 111 8.21 45.35 12.33
C VAL A 111 7.22 46.47 12.61
N GLY A 112 7.61 47.45 13.43
CA GLY A 112 6.74 48.56 13.83
C GLY A 112 6.39 48.54 15.32
N ASP A 113 5.30 49.20 15.70
CA ASP A 113 4.89 49.28 17.11
C ASP A 113 4.01 48.09 17.51
N GLY A 114 4.67 46.98 17.87
CA GLY A 114 3.99 45.77 18.34
C GLY A 114 3.23 45.93 19.66
N GLU A 115 3.67 46.84 20.52
CA GLU A 115 3.14 46.96 21.89
C GLU A 115 1.68 47.41 21.90
N ILE A 116 1.31 48.34 21.00
CA ILE A 116 -0.08 48.81 20.83
C ILE A 116 -1.03 47.67 20.46
N TYR A 117 -0.53 46.64 19.75
CA TYR A 117 -1.29 45.48 19.30
C TYR A 117 -1.13 44.26 20.23
N GLY A 118 -0.50 44.43 21.39
CA GLY A 118 -0.25 43.34 22.35
C GLY A 118 0.74 42.28 21.85
N MET A 119 1.50 42.59 20.80
CA MET A 119 2.57 41.75 20.27
C MET A 119 3.90 42.26 20.81
N GLY A 120 4.44 41.59 21.83
CA GLY A 120 5.75 41.98 22.38
C GLY A 120 6.84 41.97 21.30
N ASN A 121 7.80 42.88 21.41
CA ASN A 121 8.99 42.88 20.53
C ASN A 121 9.81 41.62 20.81
N ASN A 122 9.94 40.74 19.82
CA ASN A 122 10.78 39.55 19.93
C ASN A 122 12.24 39.88 19.64
N GLU A 123 13.15 39.32 20.44
CA GLU A 123 14.58 39.37 20.18
C GLU A 123 14.90 38.53 18.93
N ILE A 124 15.46 39.19 17.91
CA ILE A 124 15.82 38.55 16.64
C ILE A 124 16.92 37.52 16.88
N LYS A 125 16.75 36.31 16.35
CA LYS A 125 17.78 35.26 16.35
C LYS A 125 18.68 35.36 15.11
N PRO A 126 19.89 35.95 15.20
CA PRO A 126 20.71 36.24 14.02
C PRO A 126 21.04 35.01 13.18
N GLU A 127 21.18 33.84 13.79
CA GLU A 127 21.45 32.56 13.14
C GLU A 127 20.34 32.10 12.19
N CYS A 128 19.08 32.49 12.43
CA CYS A 128 17.94 32.15 11.58
C CYS A 128 17.86 33.05 10.33
N TRP A 129 18.14 34.35 10.50
CA TRP A 129 17.96 35.35 9.44
C TRP A 129 19.20 35.53 8.55
N LYS A 130 20.42 35.45 9.11
CA LYS A 130 21.69 35.63 8.37
C LYS A 130 21.78 34.79 7.08
N PRO A 131 21.38 33.51 7.04
CA PRO A 131 21.48 32.70 5.83
C PRO A 131 20.51 33.12 4.71
N LEU A 132 19.49 33.91 5.01
CA LEU A 132 18.47 34.37 4.06
C LEU A 132 18.81 35.75 3.47
N LEU A 133 19.60 36.55 4.19
CA LEU A 133 20.05 37.86 3.73
C LEU A 133 20.85 37.77 2.41
N ASN A 134 20.75 38.83 1.61
CA ASN A 134 21.64 39.02 0.47
C ASN A 134 23.09 39.06 0.96
N ASN A 135 24.04 38.49 0.21
CA ASN A 135 25.46 38.39 0.57
C ASN A 135 26.15 39.75 0.89
N LYS A 136 25.46 40.87 0.62
CA LYS A 136 25.91 42.25 0.89
C LYS A 136 25.25 42.89 2.12
N ALA A 137 24.28 42.23 2.74
CA ALA A 137 23.44 42.81 3.79
C ALA A 137 23.98 42.45 5.19
N ASP A 138 23.92 43.43 6.09
CA ASP A 138 24.33 43.29 7.49
C ASP A 138 23.11 42.95 8.35
N ILE A 139 23.24 41.90 9.17
CA ILE A 139 22.20 41.51 10.14
C ILE A 139 21.89 42.65 11.13
N GLN A 140 22.89 43.49 11.44
CA GLN A 140 22.71 44.60 12.37
C GLN A 140 21.70 45.61 11.81
N LYS A 141 21.71 45.79 10.49
CA LYS A 141 20.76 46.67 9.80
C LYS A 141 19.33 46.11 9.81
N LEU A 142 19.17 44.78 9.78
CA LEU A 142 17.84 44.16 9.97
C LEU A 142 17.31 44.48 11.36
N ILE A 143 18.15 44.30 12.39
CA ILE A 143 17.79 44.58 13.80
C ILE A 143 17.40 46.05 14.01
N GLU A 144 18.15 46.98 13.40
CA GLU A 144 17.84 48.40 13.44
C GLU A 144 16.49 48.73 12.78
N LEU A 145 16.18 48.12 11.63
CA LEU A 145 14.93 48.39 10.90
C LEU A 145 13.69 47.82 11.57
N THR A 146 13.83 46.79 12.40
CA THR A 146 12.73 46.22 13.19
C THR A 146 12.45 46.99 14.48
N GLY A 147 13.45 47.66 15.05
CA GLY A 147 13.38 48.37 16.34
C GLY A 147 12.73 49.77 16.28
N GLU A 148 13.03 50.63 17.26
CA GLU A 148 12.50 52.00 17.30
C GLU A 148 13.00 52.85 16.11
N SER A 149 12.07 53.45 15.36
CA SER A 149 12.35 54.26 14.17
C SER A 149 11.15 55.18 13.88
N ASP A 150 11.40 56.38 13.36
CA ASP A 150 10.36 57.34 12.96
C ASP A 150 9.57 56.91 11.69
N LEU A 151 9.93 55.77 11.10
CA LEU A 151 9.35 55.25 9.86
C LEU A 151 8.15 54.35 10.14
N MET A 152 7.17 54.38 9.23
CA MET A 152 6.02 53.46 9.21
C MET A 152 6.44 52.02 8.83
N ALA A 153 5.57 51.04 9.06
CA ALA A 153 5.92 49.63 8.85
C ALA A 153 6.18 49.29 7.38
N ASP A 154 5.44 49.91 6.45
CA ASP A 154 5.64 49.78 5.01
C ASP A 154 7.01 50.32 4.57
N GLU A 155 7.40 51.50 5.03
CA GLU A 155 8.72 52.09 4.75
C GLU A 155 9.86 51.21 5.28
N ARG A 156 9.66 50.60 6.46
CA ARG A 156 10.62 49.65 7.05
C ARG A 156 10.69 48.37 6.21
N LEU A 157 9.55 47.79 5.85
CA LEU A 157 9.47 46.60 5.00
C LEU A 157 10.10 46.82 3.62
N SER A 158 9.97 48.00 3.02
CA SER A 158 10.66 48.35 1.77
C SER A 158 12.19 48.32 1.93
N LYS A 159 12.71 48.80 3.06
CA LYS A 159 14.14 48.72 3.37
C LYS A 159 14.58 47.29 3.69
N ILE A 160 13.75 46.52 4.40
CA ILE A 160 13.99 45.10 4.73
C ILE A 160 13.99 44.25 3.45
N SER A 161 13.05 44.48 2.53
CA SER A 161 12.97 43.87 1.19
C SER A 161 14.32 43.93 0.48
N SER A 162 14.97 45.09 0.51
CA SER A 162 16.28 45.31 -0.10
C SER A 162 17.40 44.48 0.55
N LEU A 163 17.30 44.14 1.84
CA LEU A 163 18.26 43.28 2.53
C LEU A 163 18.16 41.82 2.07
N PHE A 164 16.96 41.35 1.72
CA PHE A 164 16.73 39.98 1.23
C PHE A 164 16.85 39.87 -0.29
N GLY A 165 16.65 40.98 -1.02
CA GLY A 165 16.53 40.97 -2.47
C GLY A 165 15.20 40.41 -2.96
N VAL A 166 14.13 40.57 -2.17
CA VAL A 166 12.76 40.16 -2.50
C VAL A 166 11.83 41.33 -2.22
N ASP A 167 10.78 41.47 -3.03
CA ASP A 167 9.74 42.48 -2.82
C ASP A 167 8.72 41.96 -1.81
N MET A 168 8.79 42.45 -0.57
CA MET A 168 7.93 42.03 0.55
C MET A 168 6.56 42.73 0.49
N LEU A 169 6.50 43.96 -0.01
CA LEU A 169 5.25 44.73 -0.14
C LEU A 169 4.37 44.37 -1.34
N ALA A 170 4.61 43.22 -1.97
CA ALA A 170 3.94 42.87 -3.22
C ALA A 170 2.51 42.38 -2.96
N ASP A 171 1.51 43.22 -3.20
CA ASP A 171 0.10 42.84 -3.07
C ASP A 171 -0.31 41.84 -4.16
N SER A 172 -1.15 40.87 -3.79
CA SER A 172 -1.83 39.93 -4.70
C SER A 172 -2.53 40.62 -5.88
N ASP A 173 -3.20 41.75 -5.65
CA ASP A 173 -3.90 42.51 -6.69
C ASP A 173 -2.91 43.16 -7.67
N GLU A 174 -1.83 43.75 -7.15
CA GLU A 174 -0.76 44.35 -7.94
C GLU A 174 0.02 43.29 -8.74
N LEU A 175 0.31 42.15 -8.11
CA LEU A 175 0.93 41.02 -8.78
C LEU A 175 0.01 40.40 -9.83
N GLY A 176 -1.32 40.45 -9.61
CA GLY A 176 -2.33 39.89 -10.50
C GLY A 176 -2.45 40.59 -11.84
N ILE A 177 -2.18 41.90 -11.90
CA ILE A 177 -2.23 42.71 -13.12
C ILE A 177 -0.91 42.72 -13.91
N ARG A 178 0.19 42.26 -13.31
CA ARG A 178 1.50 42.18 -13.97
C ARG A 178 1.56 40.99 -14.94
N ASN A 179 2.09 41.24 -16.13
CA ASN A 179 2.24 40.26 -17.22
C ASN A 179 3.68 40.15 -17.75
N ASP A 180 4.67 40.49 -16.93
CA ASP A 180 6.09 40.36 -17.28
C ASP A 180 6.65 38.96 -16.96
N GLU A 181 7.84 38.63 -17.49
CA GLU A 181 8.44 37.28 -17.38
C GLU A 181 8.78 36.84 -15.94
N SER A 182 8.80 37.78 -14.98
CA SER A 182 9.03 37.47 -13.57
C SER A 182 7.79 36.93 -12.86
N ILE A 183 6.61 37.00 -13.50
CA ILE A 183 5.34 36.54 -12.96
C ILE A 183 4.93 35.21 -13.60
N LEU A 184 4.49 34.27 -12.76
CA LEU A 184 3.85 33.02 -13.18
C LEU A 184 2.49 32.90 -12.51
N LYS A 185 1.49 32.43 -13.25
CA LYS A 185 0.18 32.09 -12.71
C LYS A 185 0.01 30.58 -12.76
N LEU A 186 -0.36 29.99 -11.61
CA LEU A 186 -0.68 28.57 -11.49
C LEU A 186 -2.15 28.44 -11.10
N SER A 187 -2.94 28.00 -12.07
CA SER A 187 -4.39 27.87 -11.99
C SER A 187 -4.78 26.41 -11.82
N PHE A 188 -5.72 26.14 -10.90
CA PHE A 188 -6.08 24.79 -10.51
C PHE A 188 -7.61 24.59 -10.47
N LYS A 189 -8.04 23.42 -10.95
CA LYS A 189 -9.42 22.92 -10.77
C LYS A 189 -9.44 21.70 -9.85
N LYS A 190 -10.59 21.43 -9.24
CA LYS A 190 -10.77 20.16 -8.50
C LYS A 190 -10.60 18.99 -9.46
N ALA A 191 -9.79 18.02 -9.07
CA ALA A 191 -9.66 16.78 -9.81
C ALA A 191 -11.01 16.06 -9.80
N GLU A 192 -11.39 15.49 -10.94
CA GLU A 192 -12.52 14.57 -10.98
C GLU A 192 -12.30 13.44 -9.97
N GLU A 193 -13.31 13.11 -9.16
CA GLU A 193 -13.26 12.01 -8.19
C GLU A 193 -12.93 10.70 -8.93
N LYS A 194 -11.67 10.28 -8.85
CA LYS A 194 -11.28 8.98 -9.37
C LYS A 194 -11.96 7.92 -8.51
N LYS A 195 -12.92 7.21 -9.12
CA LYS A 195 -13.52 6.01 -8.53
C LYS A 195 -12.41 5.11 -7.98
N PRO A 196 -12.51 4.63 -6.74
CA PRO A 196 -11.45 3.86 -6.11
C PRO A 196 -11.16 2.60 -6.92
N THR A 197 -9.87 2.28 -7.06
CA THR A 197 -9.46 1.09 -7.82
C THR A 197 -9.80 -0.19 -7.06
N LEU A 198 -9.91 -1.32 -7.77
CA LEU A 198 -10.09 -2.64 -7.13
C LEU A 198 -9.04 -2.89 -6.04
N ASN A 199 -7.77 -2.58 -6.30
CA ASN A 199 -6.72 -2.77 -5.31
C ASN A 199 -6.92 -1.89 -4.08
N THR A 200 -7.40 -0.65 -4.23
CA THR A 200 -7.71 0.24 -3.11
C THR A 200 -8.83 -0.36 -2.26
N LEU A 201 -9.96 -0.70 -2.89
CA LEU A 201 -11.12 -1.29 -2.22
C LEU A 201 -10.80 -2.63 -1.56
N PHE A 202 -10.06 -3.51 -2.25
CA PHE A 202 -9.62 -4.78 -1.69
C PHE A 202 -8.73 -4.58 -0.47
N THR A 203 -7.77 -3.64 -0.52
CA THR A 203 -6.89 -3.38 0.63
C THR A 203 -7.69 -2.94 1.83
N GLN A 204 -8.64 -2.01 1.64
CA GLN A 204 -9.47 -1.48 2.71
C GLN A 204 -10.40 -2.56 3.26
N ILE A 205 -11.27 -3.13 2.43
CA ILE A 205 -12.33 -4.05 2.85
C ILE A 205 -11.77 -5.39 3.33
N TYR A 206 -10.91 -6.05 2.56
CA TYR A 206 -10.31 -7.32 3.01
C TYR A 206 -9.26 -7.10 4.10
N GLY A 207 -8.53 -5.97 4.08
CA GLY A 207 -7.53 -5.69 5.11
C GLY A 207 -8.16 -5.51 6.49
N GLU A 208 -9.19 -4.68 6.59
CA GLU A 208 -9.92 -4.46 7.84
C GLU A 208 -10.43 -5.77 8.47
N ALA A 209 -10.87 -6.73 7.64
CA ALA A 209 -11.39 -8.01 8.13
C ALA A 209 -10.31 -9.07 8.40
N LEU A 210 -9.24 -9.14 7.59
CA LEU A 210 -8.27 -10.23 7.64
C LEU A 210 -7.03 -9.91 8.48
N GLU A 211 -6.62 -8.64 8.60
CA GLU A 211 -5.46 -8.26 9.41
C GLU A 211 -5.61 -8.65 10.90
N PRO A 212 -6.77 -8.47 11.56
CA PRO A 212 -6.99 -8.96 12.93
C PRO A 212 -6.86 -10.48 13.08
N LEU A 213 -7.01 -11.23 11.98
CA LEU A 213 -6.91 -12.69 11.96
C LEU A 213 -5.49 -13.19 11.65
N GLY A 214 -4.51 -12.27 11.61
CA GLY A 214 -3.10 -12.56 11.38
C GLY A 214 -2.70 -12.64 9.91
N PHE A 215 -3.58 -12.29 8.98
CA PHE A 215 -3.20 -12.16 7.58
C PHE A 215 -2.45 -10.86 7.33
N LYS A 216 -1.46 -10.90 6.43
CA LYS A 216 -0.72 -9.73 5.96
C LYS A 216 -0.83 -9.61 4.46
N LYS A 217 -0.80 -8.38 3.96
CA LYS A 217 -0.75 -8.12 2.52
C LYS A 217 0.68 -8.27 1.99
N PRO A 218 0.97 -9.28 1.16
CA PRO A 218 2.29 -9.41 0.55
C PRO A 218 2.59 -8.29 -0.46
N LYS A 219 3.88 -8.01 -0.64
CA LYS A 219 4.41 -7.12 -1.68
C LYS A 219 4.41 -7.80 -3.06
N VAL A 220 3.22 -8.17 -3.53
CA VAL A 220 2.98 -8.75 -4.87
C VAL A 220 1.85 -8.00 -5.58
N ARG A 221 1.74 -8.18 -6.91
CA ARG A 221 0.72 -7.49 -7.71
C ARG A 221 -0.69 -8.03 -7.46
N MET A 222 -0.82 -9.29 -7.06
CA MET A 222 -2.12 -9.93 -6.88
C MET A 222 -2.86 -9.38 -5.65
N PRO A 223 -4.19 -9.16 -5.74
CA PRO A 223 -5.01 -8.81 -4.60
C PRO A 223 -5.29 -10.07 -3.77
N LEU A 224 -4.34 -10.38 -2.89
CA LEU A 224 -4.40 -11.48 -1.93
C LEU A 224 -3.81 -11.07 -0.59
N TYR A 225 -4.16 -11.82 0.44
CA TYR A 225 -3.66 -11.77 1.80
C TYR A 225 -3.12 -13.15 2.18
N VAL A 226 -2.07 -13.18 2.98
CA VAL A 226 -1.38 -14.41 3.38
C VAL A 226 -1.20 -14.43 4.90
N ARG A 227 -1.45 -15.59 5.52
CA ARG A 227 -1.12 -15.87 6.91
C ARG A 227 -0.21 -17.08 6.97
N VAL A 228 0.82 -17.04 7.81
CA VAL A 228 1.71 -18.18 8.05
C VAL A 228 1.46 -18.72 9.45
N ILE A 229 1.27 -20.03 9.57
CA ILE A 229 1.04 -20.75 10.82
C ILE A 229 2.30 -21.57 11.13
N ASN A 230 2.84 -21.38 12.34
CA ASN A 230 3.99 -22.11 12.88
C ASN A 230 5.23 -22.13 11.96
N ASP A 231 5.45 -21.08 11.17
CA ASP A 231 6.52 -21.00 10.16
C ASP A 231 6.54 -22.18 9.15
N GLU A 232 5.39 -22.81 8.93
CA GLU A 232 5.29 -24.01 8.08
C GLU A 232 4.13 -23.99 7.10
N ILE A 233 2.94 -23.58 7.56
CA ILE A 233 1.71 -23.66 6.78
C ILE A 233 1.33 -22.26 6.32
N ILE A 234 0.90 -22.14 5.07
CA ILE A 234 0.62 -20.89 4.39
C ILE A 234 -0.84 -20.90 3.98
N HIS A 235 -1.62 -19.96 4.52
CA HIS A 235 -3.01 -19.73 4.13
C HIS A 235 -3.09 -18.52 3.22
N ILE A 236 -3.82 -18.65 2.12
CA ILE A 236 -3.99 -17.59 1.14
C ILE A 236 -5.47 -17.34 0.92
N VAL A 237 -5.85 -16.07 0.91
CA VAL A 237 -7.18 -15.58 0.55
C VAL A 237 -7.00 -14.45 -0.46
N GLY A 238 -7.77 -14.45 -1.54
CA GLY A 238 -7.70 -13.35 -2.50
C GLY A 238 -8.88 -13.30 -3.45
N ILE A 239 -8.84 -12.34 -4.36
CA ILE A 239 -9.83 -12.18 -5.43
C ILE A 239 -9.14 -12.18 -6.79
N HIS A 240 -9.78 -12.78 -7.79
CA HIS A 240 -9.36 -12.71 -9.17
C HIS A 240 -10.38 -11.88 -9.96
N ASP A 241 -9.91 -10.83 -10.63
CA ASP A 241 -10.71 -10.00 -11.51
C ASP A 241 -10.79 -10.58 -12.93
N MET A 242 -12.01 -10.91 -13.35
CA MET A 242 -12.37 -11.30 -14.73
C MET A 242 -13.15 -10.18 -15.45
N LYS A 243 -12.61 -8.96 -15.41
CA LYS A 243 -13.09 -7.69 -16.00
C LYS A 243 -14.34 -7.09 -15.37
N ASN A 244 -15.40 -7.91 -15.23
CA ASN A 244 -16.71 -7.49 -14.70
C ASN A 244 -17.19 -8.45 -13.60
N GLN A 245 -16.30 -9.33 -13.13
CA GLN A 245 -16.61 -10.37 -12.16
C GLN A 245 -15.42 -10.55 -11.22
N LEU A 246 -15.68 -10.47 -9.92
CA LEU A 246 -14.73 -10.85 -8.90
C LEU A 246 -14.95 -12.32 -8.54
N VAL A 247 -13.86 -13.08 -8.50
CA VAL A 247 -13.86 -14.50 -8.11
C VAL A 247 -13.00 -14.65 -6.87
N PRO A 248 -13.60 -14.85 -5.69
CA PRO A 248 -12.84 -15.21 -4.50
C PRO A 248 -12.17 -16.56 -4.67
N PHE A 249 -10.96 -16.64 -4.13
CA PHE A 249 -10.20 -17.87 -4.08
C PHE A 249 -9.46 -17.99 -2.75
N GLY A 250 -9.16 -19.24 -2.40
CA GLY A 250 -8.31 -19.57 -1.28
C GLY A 250 -7.30 -20.64 -1.67
N ALA A 251 -6.29 -20.82 -0.84
CA ALA A 251 -5.34 -21.91 -0.96
C ALA A 251 -4.64 -22.20 0.36
N ILE A 252 -4.19 -23.45 0.50
CA ILE A 252 -3.27 -23.90 1.53
C ILE A 252 -2.01 -24.39 0.85
N ALA A 253 -0.86 -24.09 1.45
CA ALA A 253 0.44 -24.56 1.01
C ALA A 253 1.37 -24.77 2.21
N THR A 254 2.51 -25.43 2.00
CA THR A 254 3.60 -25.47 2.99
C THR A 254 4.89 -24.86 2.47
N VAL A 255 5.78 -24.53 3.40
CA VAL A 255 7.18 -24.14 3.11
C VAL A 255 8.01 -25.29 2.51
N TYR A 256 7.48 -26.52 2.42
CA TYR A 256 8.18 -27.69 1.87
C TYR A 256 7.96 -27.86 0.36
N ARG A 257 7.10 -27.04 -0.26
CA ARG A 257 6.90 -27.05 -1.73
C ARG A 257 8.20 -26.77 -2.47
N LYS A 258 8.35 -27.41 -3.63
CA LYS A 258 9.45 -27.12 -4.56
C LYS A 258 9.32 -25.72 -5.14
N ASP A 259 8.09 -25.26 -5.38
CA ASP A 259 7.80 -23.95 -5.95
C ASP A 259 6.54 -23.32 -5.31
N LEU A 260 6.73 -22.26 -4.52
CA LEU A 260 5.63 -21.55 -3.82
C LEU A 260 4.99 -20.43 -4.67
N CYS A 261 5.79 -19.69 -5.45
CA CYS A 261 5.41 -18.66 -6.43
C CYS A 261 4.04 -17.95 -6.30
N ILE A 262 3.75 -17.34 -5.13
CA ILE A 262 2.53 -16.55 -4.89
C ILE A 262 2.50 -15.21 -5.66
N ASP A 263 3.60 -14.85 -6.31
CA ASP A 263 3.79 -13.65 -7.13
C ASP A 263 3.36 -13.86 -8.60
N ARG A 264 3.13 -15.12 -9.02
CA ARG A 264 2.58 -15.46 -10.33
C ARG A 264 1.08 -15.20 -10.40
N THR A 265 0.55 -15.08 -11.61
CA THR A 265 -0.89 -14.80 -11.84
C THR A 265 -1.79 -15.93 -11.34
N PHE A 266 -3.07 -15.62 -11.09
CA PHE A 266 -4.08 -16.63 -10.73
C PHE A 266 -4.09 -17.81 -11.72
N ARG A 267 -4.03 -17.54 -13.03
CA ARG A 267 -4.03 -18.58 -14.07
C ARG A 267 -2.82 -19.51 -13.99
N GLN A 268 -1.66 -18.99 -13.60
CA GLN A 268 -0.46 -19.81 -13.42
C GLN A 268 -0.50 -20.63 -12.12
N ASN A 269 -1.37 -20.27 -11.17
CA ASN A 269 -1.57 -20.94 -9.90
C ASN A 269 -2.92 -21.68 -9.82
N GLU A 270 -3.67 -21.77 -10.92
CA GLU A 270 -5.05 -22.30 -10.94
C GLU A 270 -5.16 -23.76 -10.50
N ILE A 271 -4.06 -24.49 -10.54
CA ILE A 271 -4.01 -25.89 -10.15
C ILE A 271 -4.19 -26.03 -8.62
N TRP A 272 -3.63 -25.10 -7.84
CA TRP A 272 -3.64 -25.16 -6.38
C TRP A 272 -4.41 -24.00 -5.71
N TYR A 273 -4.73 -22.93 -6.45
CA TYR A 273 -5.74 -21.96 -6.05
C TYR A 273 -7.13 -22.50 -6.35
N LYS A 274 -7.98 -22.56 -5.34
CA LYS A 274 -9.36 -23.05 -5.48
C LYS A 274 -10.33 -21.89 -5.33
N ARG A 275 -11.27 -21.79 -6.27
CA ARG A 275 -12.30 -20.74 -6.21
C ARG A 275 -13.33 -21.10 -5.15
N LEU A 276 -14.16 -20.13 -4.82
CA LEU A 276 -15.23 -20.26 -3.84
C LEU A 276 -16.11 -21.51 -4.03
N LYS A 277 -16.45 -21.85 -5.28
CA LYS A 277 -17.31 -23.00 -5.60
C LYS A 277 -16.65 -24.32 -5.21
N GLU A 278 -15.36 -24.46 -5.45
CA GLU A 278 -14.57 -25.63 -5.08
C GLU A 278 -14.49 -25.78 -3.56
N PHE A 279 -14.33 -24.67 -2.82
CA PHE A 279 -14.40 -24.69 -1.36
C PHE A 279 -15.76 -25.21 -0.87
N TYR A 280 -16.86 -24.70 -1.44
CA TYR A 280 -18.20 -25.18 -1.11
C TYR A 280 -18.37 -26.67 -1.43
N LEU A 281 -18.03 -27.10 -2.65
CA LEU A 281 -18.25 -28.46 -3.14
C LEU A 281 -17.39 -29.52 -2.45
N ASN A 282 -16.26 -29.15 -1.87
CA ASN A 282 -15.35 -30.11 -1.27
C ASN A 282 -15.50 -30.19 0.26
N TRP A 283 -15.99 -29.12 0.92
CA TRP A 283 -16.00 -29.04 2.39
C TRP A 283 -17.34 -28.66 3.02
N HIS A 284 -18.36 -28.25 2.24
CA HIS A 284 -19.63 -27.73 2.79
C HIS A 284 -20.92 -28.36 2.21
N VAL A 285 -20.81 -29.44 1.42
CA VAL A 285 -21.90 -30.02 0.60
C VAL A 285 -23.16 -30.41 1.40
N SER A 286 -23.09 -30.49 2.73
CA SER A 286 -24.22 -30.92 3.56
C SER A 286 -25.11 -29.80 4.12
N ASP A 287 -24.73 -28.51 4.12
CA ASP A 287 -25.30 -27.62 5.15
C ASP A 287 -26.12 -26.41 4.66
N LYS A 288 -25.91 -25.83 3.46
CA LYS A 288 -26.69 -24.65 2.99
C LYS A 288 -26.67 -24.51 1.46
N PRO A 289 -27.72 -23.94 0.81
CA PRO A 289 -27.70 -23.64 -0.62
C PRO A 289 -26.53 -22.70 -0.99
N PHE A 290 -25.87 -22.98 -2.11
CA PHE A 290 -24.78 -22.17 -2.65
C PHE A 290 -25.26 -21.36 -3.84
N ASP A 291 -25.49 -20.07 -3.61
CA ASP A 291 -26.17 -19.22 -4.58
C ASP A 291 -25.25 -18.61 -5.65
N LYS A 292 -24.00 -18.24 -5.29
CA LYS A 292 -23.08 -17.54 -6.20
C LYS A 292 -21.60 -17.86 -5.94
N GLY A 293 -20.89 -18.21 -7.01
CA GLY A 293 -19.43 -18.44 -7.02
C GLY A 293 -18.60 -17.26 -7.55
N PHE A 294 -19.25 -16.18 -7.97
CA PHE A 294 -18.62 -14.96 -8.52
C PHE A 294 -19.53 -13.74 -8.30
N PHE A 295 -18.92 -12.55 -8.27
CA PHE A 295 -19.57 -11.30 -7.91
C PHE A 295 -19.46 -10.32 -9.08
N LYS A 296 -20.58 -10.09 -9.77
CA LYS A 296 -20.63 -9.18 -10.92
C LYS A 296 -20.66 -7.74 -10.42
N TYR A 297 -19.90 -6.88 -11.08
CA TYR A 297 -20.02 -5.43 -10.93
C TYR A 297 -20.20 -4.79 -12.30
N TYR A 298 -21.13 -3.84 -12.38
CA TYR A 298 -21.38 -3.01 -13.55
C TYR A 298 -21.68 -1.61 -13.03
N ALA A 299 -21.17 -0.59 -13.72
CA ALA A 299 -21.32 0.80 -13.31
C ALA A 299 -22.78 1.21 -13.01
N ASP A 300 -23.76 0.54 -13.63
CA ASP A 300 -25.18 0.91 -13.58
C ASP A 300 -26.05 -0.03 -12.72
N TYR A 301 -25.49 -1.08 -12.10
CA TYR A 301 -26.28 -2.06 -11.32
C TYR A 301 -25.70 -2.40 -9.95
N MET A 302 -24.37 -2.49 -9.83
CA MET A 302 -23.70 -2.79 -8.56
C MET A 302 -22.34 -2.10 -8.52
N PRO A 303 -22.11 -1.16 -7.59
CA PRO A 303 -20.81 -0.54 -7.36
C PRO A 303 -19.71 -1.57 -7.09
N LEU A 304 -18.47 -1.25 -7.49
CA LEU A 304 -17.32 -2.12 -7.24
C LEU A 304 -17.09 -2.37 -5.74
N SER A 305 -17.35 -1.37 -4.88
CA SER A 305 -17.26 -1.49 -3.42
C SER A 305 -18.14 -2.62 -2.90
N ASP A 306 -19.39 -2.66 -3.36
CA ASP A 306 -20.41 -3.60 -2.89
C ASP A 306 -20.06 -5.01 -3.37
N ALA A 307 -19.60 -5.14 -4.62
CA ALA A 307 -19.10 -6.42 -5.13
C ALA A 307 -17.87 -6.92 -4.35
N VAL A 308 -16.96 -6.04 -3.92
CA VAL A 308 -15.83 -6.41 -3.06
C VAL A 308 -16.33 -6.85 -1.68
N GLN A 309 -17.28 -6.12 -1.09
CA GLN A 309 -17.88 -6.46 0.21
C GLN A 309 -18.61 -7.80 0.19
N ASP A 310 -19.45 -8.05 -0.81
CA ASP A 310 -20.16 -9.31 -0.98
C ASP A 310 -19.19 -10.48 -1.17
N SER A 311 -18.10 -10.24 -1.92
CA SER A 311 -17.05 -11.23 -2.12
C SER A 311 -16.33 -11.57 -0.81
N LEU A 312 -16.11 -10.58 0.07
CA LEU A 312 -15.55 -10.81 1.41
C LEU A 312 -16.52 -11.63 2.26
N ASN A 313 -17.80 -11.27 2.29
CA ASN A 313 -18.81 -11.99 3.08
C ASN A 313 -18.85 -13.48 2.71
N ALA A 314 -18.79 -13.79 1.41
CA ALA A 314 -18.73 -15.18 0.94
C ALA A 314 -17.40 -15.86 1.28
N THR A 315 -16.29 -15.15 1.21
CA THR A 315 -14.98 -15.65 1.62
C THR A 315 -14.98 -16.03 3.10
N MET A 316 -15.50 -15.16 3.96
CA MET A 316 -15.64 -15.40 5.41
C MET A 316 -16.55 -16.60 5.71
N THR A 317 -17.56 -16.83 4.86
CA THR A 317 -18.53 -17.92 5.05
C THR A 317 -17.97 -19.28 4.60
N TRP A 318 -17.28 -19.34 3.47
CA TRP A 318 -17.00 -20.61 2.79
C TRP A 318 -15.51 -20.96 2.72
N ILE A 319 -14.63 -19.97 2.60
CA ILE A 319 -13.19 -20.20 2.45
C ILE A 319 -12.53 -20.22 3.83
N LEU A 320 -12.74 -19.15 4.60
CA LEU A 320 -12.01 -18.95 5.85
C LEU A 320 -12.21 -20.10 6.87
N PRO A 321 -13.40 -20.68 7.07
CA PRO A 321 -13.56 -21.80 8.01
C PRO A 321 -12.76 -23.04 7.63
N VAL A 322 -12.58 -23.29 6.33
CA VAL A 322 -11.74 -24.40 5.84
C VAL A 322 -10.27 -24.11 6.13
N LEU A 323 -9.82 -22.87 5.89
CA LEU A 323 -8.44 -22.48 6.21
C LEU A 323 -8.19 -22.55 7.72
N ASP A 324 -9.10 -22.05 8.55
CA ASP A 324 -8.92 -22.02 10.01
C ASP A 324 -8.89 -23.42 10.65
N ASN A 325 -9.45 -24.44 9.99
CA ASN A 325 -9.35 -25.82 10.43
C ASN A 325 -7.99 -26.48 10.13
N VAL A 326 -7.17 -25.89 9.26
CA VAL A 326 -5.87 -26.44 8.88
C VAL A 326 -4.75 -25.81 9.71
N LYS A 327 -4.20 -26.58 10.67
CA LYS A 327 -3.21 -26.07 11.64
C LYS A 327 -1.97 -26.96 11.77
N THR A 328 -2.02 -28.16 11.23
CA THR A 328 -0.94 -29.16 11.27
C THR A 328 -0.62 -29.67 9.86
N LEU A 329 0.55 -30.29 9.67
CA LEU A 329 0.92 -30.91 8.39
C LEU A 329 -0.03 -32.05 8.01
N LYS A 330 -0.62 -32.74 9.00
CA LYS A 330 -1.67 -33.74 8.76
C LYS A 330 -2.92 -33.09 8.17
N ASP A 331 -3.36 -31.95 8.72
CA ASP A 331 -4.51 -31.23 8.18
C ASP A 331 -4.27 -30.74 6.75
N VAL A 332 -3.03 -30.33 6.43
CA VAL A 332 -2.64 -30.00 5.05
C VAL A 332 -2.73 -31.23 4.14
N ALA A 333 -2.22 -32.39 4.60
CA ALA A 333 -2.32 -33.62 3.83
C ALA A 333 -3.78 -34.02 3.56
N ASP A 334 -4.68 -33.83 4.54
CA ASP A 334 -6.12 -34.04 4.42
C ASP A 334 -6.77 -33.04 3.44
N TYR A 335 -6.35 -31.78 3.47
CA TYR A 335 -6.78 -30.77 2.51
C TYR A 335 -6.37 -31.13 1.07
N ASP A 336 -5.12 -31.56 0.88
CA ASP A 336 -4.55 -31.93 -0.43
C ASP A 336 -5.32 -33.10 -1.05
N GLU A 337 -5.80 -34.05 -0.25
CA GLU A 337 -6.63 -35.14 -0.74
C GLU A 337 -7.91 -34.65 -1.41
N CYS A 338 -8.66 -33.76 -0.75
CA CYS A 338 -9.89 -33.22 -1.28
C CYS A 338 -9.63 -32.30 -2.48
N THR A 339 -8.52 -31.59 -2.46
CA THR A 339 -8.13 -30.60 -3.48
C THR A 339 -7.65 -31.23 -4.78
N PHE A 340 -6.87 -32.30 -4.70
CA PHE A 340 -6.21 -32.93 -5.85
C PHE A 340 -6.71 -34.34 -6.15
N LEU A 341 -7.64 -34.89 -5.35
CA LEU A 341 -8.12 -36.27 -5.45
C LEU A 341 -6.99 -37.31 -5.36
N ASN A 342 -5.90 -36.95 -4.68
CA ASN A 342 -4.66 -37.71 -4.58
C ASN A 342 -4.51 -38.38 -3.21
N HIS A 343 -5.41 -39.30 -2.89
CA HIS A 343 -5.54 -39.83 -1.52
C HIS A 343 -4.32 -40.62 -1.03
N ILE A 344 -3.75 -41.49 -1.85
CA ILE A 344 -2.67 -42.41 -1.43
C ILE A 344 -1.32 -42.10 -2.07
N SER A 345 -1.24 -41.06 -2.90
CA SER A 345 -0.04 -40.76 -3.68
C SER A 345 1.06 -40.17 -2.80
N VAL A 346 2.20 -40.86 -2.74
CA VAL A 346 3.45 -40.33 -2.15
C VAL A 346 4.43 -40.00 -3.27
N ILE A 347 5.10 -38.85 -3.18
CA ILE A 347 6.07 -38.39 -4.17
C ILE A 347 7.21 -39.41 -4.36
N SER A 348 7.80 -39.48 -5.55
CA SER A 348 8.91 -40.41 -5.80
C SER A 348 10.19 -39.98 -5.08
N LEU A 349 11.00 -40.96 -4.67
CA LEU A 349 12.35 -40.75 -4.15
C LEU A 349 13.39 -40.97 -5.27
N PRO A 350 14.50 -40.23 -5.25
CA PRO A 350 14.79 -39.10 -4.37
C PRO A 350 13.96 -37.85 -4.77
N ILE A 351 13.55 -37.04 -3.79
CA ILE A 351 12.52 -35.98 -4.00
C ILE A 351 12.99 -34.79 -4.86
N ASN A 352 14.29 -34.64 -5.05
CA ASN A 352 14.93 -33.62 -5.89
C ASN A 352 14.81 -33.96 -7.38
N GLU A 353 14.86 -35.24 -7.73
CA GLU A 353 14.77 -35.77 -9.10
C GLU A 353 13.33 -36.02 -9.55
N SER A 354 12.37 -35.96 -8.62
CA SER A 354 10.97 -36.15 -8.92
C SER A 354 10.43 -35.12 -9.92
N ILE A 355 9.77 -35.61 -10.97
CA ILE A 355 9.07 -34.83 -12.00
C ILE A 355 7.65 -34.42 -11.53
N VAL A 356 7.27 -34.75 -10.29
CA VAL A 356 5.95 -34.41 -9.75
C VAL A 356 5.71 -32.89 -9.76
N ALA A 357 4.44 -32.52 -9.90
CA ALA A 357 3.95 -31.15 -9.87
C ALA A 357 4.66 -30.32 -8.77
N PRO A 358 5.40 -29.27 -9.13
CA PRO A 358 6.28 -28.55 -8.19
C PRO A 358 5.52 -27.79 -7.09
N PHE A 359 4.21 -27.67 -7.24
CA PHE A 359 3.27 -26.97 -6.35
C PHE A 359 2.46 -27.91 -5.44
N ALA A 360 2.72 -29.22 -5.42
CA ALA A 360 2.04 -30.15 -4.53
C ALA A 360 2.74 -30.25 -3.16
N ASP A 361 1.96 -30.42 -2.08
CA ASP A 361 2.50 -30.66 -0.73
C ASP A 361 2.66 -32.14 -0.39
N THR A 362 2.53 -33.06 -1.37
CA THR A 362 2.61 -34.52 -1.13
C THR A 362 3.93 -34.97 -0.48
N VAL A 363 4.98 -34.15 -0.53
CA VAL A 363 6.26 -34.40 0.15
C VAL A 363 6.13 -34.40 1.68
N ILE A 364 5.15 -33.67 2.25
CA ILE A 364 4.97 -33.61 3.71
C ILE A 364 4.56 -34.96 4.29
N ARG A 365 4.08 -35.89 3.46
CA ARG A 365 3.71 -37.26 3.87
C ARG A 365 4.89 -38.03 4.43
N TYR A 366 6.13 -37.66 4.13
CA TYR A 366 7.32 -38.28 4.72
C TYR A 366 7.61 -37.80 6.14
N ILE A 367 7.17 -36.60 6.50
CA ILE A 367 7.49 -35.95 7.78
C ILE A 367 6.28 -35.88 8.71
N LEU A 368 5.25 -36.69 8.45
CA LEU A 368 4.19 -36.93 9.43
C LEU A 368 4.73 -37.82 10.56
N ASP A 369 4.10 -37.77 11.73
CA ASP A 369 4.55 -38.51 12.92
C ASP A 369 4.68 -40.03 12.68
N ASP A 370 3.71 -40.62 11.97
CA ASP A 370 3.75 -42.01 11.50
C ASP A 370 3.26 -42.09 10.04
N PRO A 371 4.19 -41.97 9.07
CA PRO A 371 3.82 -41.87 7.66
C PRO A 371 3.28 -43.18 7.08
N LEU A 372 3.62 -44.34 7.68
CA LEU A 372 3.09 -45.64 7.26
C LEU A 372 1.66 -45.83 7.76
N ALA A 373 1.41 -45.58 9.06
CA ALA A 373 0.07 -45.71 9.61
C ALA A 373 -0.90 -44.70 8.99
N ASP A 374 -0.47 -43.46 8.75
CA ASP A 374 -1.27 -42.46 8.05
C ASP A 374 -1.63 -42.90 6.63
N LEU A 375 -0.66 -43.42 5.87
CA LEU A 375 -0.90 -43.94 4.52
C LEU A 375 -1.88 -45.13 4.51
N GLU A 376 -1.73 -46.05 5.47
CA GLU A 376 -2.63 -47.21 5.62
C GLU A 376 -4.06 -46.77 5.95
N GLN A 377 -4.22 -45.83 6.89
CA GLN A 377 -5.54 -45.28 7.24
C GLN A 377 -6.24 -44.64 6.02
N ARG A 378 -5.50 -43.83 5.25
CA ARG A 378 -6.02 -43.21 4.02
C ARG A 378 -6.42 -44.25 2.99
N TYR A 379 -5.58 -45.26 2.79
CA TYR A 379 -5.87 -46.37 1.87
C TYR A 379 -7.16 -47.09 2.25
N LEU A 380 -7.33 -47.46 3.54
CA LEU A 380 -8.53 -48.14 4.03
C LEU A 380 -9.78 -47.27 3.87
N ALA A 381 -9.69 -45.97 4.17
CA ALA A 381 -10.81 -45.04 4.03
C ALA A 381 -11.26 -44.88 2.56
N VAL A 382 -10.32 -44.82 1.62
CA VAL A 382 -10.62 -44.71 0.19
C VAL A 382 -11.11 -46.04 -0.36
N LEU A 383 -10.54 -47.16 0.08
CA LEU A 383 -10.99 -48.49 -0.31
C LEU A 383 -12.47 -48.68 0.07
N LYS A 384 -12.85 -48.33 1.30
CA LYS A 384 -14.25 -48.36 1.76
C LYS A 384 -15.16 -47.49 0.88
N ARG A 385 -14.79 -46.23 0.62
CA ARG A 385 -15.55 -45.33 -0.25
C ARG A 385 -15.72 -45.88 -1.68
N ARG A 386 -14.67 -46.49 -2.23
CA ARG A 386 -14.70 -47.12 -3.55
C ARG A 386 -15.60 -48.35 -3.58
N GLU A 387 -15.56 -49.18 -2.54
CA GLU A 387 -16.43 -50.36 -2.41
C GLU A 387 -17.89 -49.94 -2.32
N GLU A 388 -18.22 -48.91 -1.55
CA GLU A 388 -19.57 -48.35 -1.46
C GLU A 388 -20.03 -47.76 -2.81
N ALA A 389 -19.20 -46.96 -3.48
CA ALA A 389 -19.49 -46.40 -4.79
C ALA A 389 -19.64 -47.48 -5.88
N SER A 390 -18.90 -48.59 -5.77
CA SER A 390 -18.99 -49.69 -6.74
C SER A 390 -20.36 -50.39 -6.70
N LYS A 391 -21.00 -50.48 -5.52
CA LYS A 391 -22.32 -51.08 -5.33
C LYS A 391 -23.44 -50.32 -6.03
N SER A 392 -23.28 -49.01 -6.20
CA SER A 392 -24.24 -48.14 -6.89
C SER A 392 -23.83 -47.82 -8.34
N SER A 393 -22.71 -48.37 -8.82
CA SER A 393 -22.20 -48.11 -10.16
C SER A 393 -22.76 -49.09 -11.20
N ASN A 394 -22.94 -48.62 -12.44
CA ASN A 394 -23.30 -49.46 -13.59
C ASN A 394 -22.08 -50.16 -14.25
N LEU A 395 -20.96 -50.28 -13.52
CA LEU A 395 -19.73 -50.89 -14.07
C LEU A 395 -19.82 -52.42 -14.02
N SER A 396 -19.13 -53.08 -14.97
CA SER A 396 -19.00 -54.54 -14.94
C SER A 396 -18.13 -55.00 -13.75
N GLN A 397 -18.38 -56.22 -13.25
CA GLN A 397 -17.59 -56.82 -12.17
C GLN A 397 -16.10 -56.92 -12.51
N GLU A 398 -15.78 -57.19 -13.78
CA GLU A 398 -14.41 -57.21 -14.28
C GLU A 398 -13.76 -55.83 -14.15
N LYS A 399 -14.47 -54.76 -14.54
CA LYS A 399 -13.94 -53.40 -14.43
C LYS A 399 -13.75 -52.94 -12.98
N ILE A 400 -14.68 -53.31 -12.10
CA ILE A 400 -14.56 -53.06 -10.65
C ILE A 400 -13.31 -53.77 -10.09
N SER A 401 -13.09 -55.03 -10.48
CA SER A 401 -11.93 -55.81 -10.04
C SER A 401 -10.62 -55.23 -10.55
N GLN A 402 -10.57 -54.81 -11.82
CA GLN A 402 -9.41 -54.13 -12.41
C GLN A 402 -9.09 -52.82 -11.66
N ASN A 403 -10.09 -51.96 -11.46
CA ASN A 403 -9.92 -50.69 -10.75
C ASN A 403 -9.43 -50.89 -9.30
N ARG A 404 -9.85 -51.98 -8.66
CA ARG A 404 -9.38 -52.37 -7.32
C ARG A 404 -7.92 -52.80 -7.36
N ALA A 405 -7.54 -53.68 -8.29
CA ALA A 405 -6.16 -54.13 -8.45
C ALA A 405 -5.19 -52.96 -8.71
N GLU A 406 -5.55 -52.05 -9.62
CA GLU A 406 -4.77 -50.83 -9.90
C GLU A 406 -4.65 -49.90 -8.68
N PHE A 407 -5.67 -49.87 -7.82
CA PHE A 407 -5.63 -49.08 -6.59
C PHE A 407 -4.73 -49.71 -5.54
N VAL A 408 -4.81 -51.03 -5.35
CA VAL A 408 -3.93 -51.79 -4.44
C VAL A 408 -2.47 -51.68 -4.89
N GLN A 409 -2.20 -51.77 -6.20
CA GLN A 409 -0.85 -51.59 -6.74
C GLN A 409 -0.28 -50.22 -6.39
N ARG A 410 -1.03 -49.13 -6.63
CA ARG A 410 -0.59 -47.77 -6.28
C ARG A 410 -0.33 -47.58 -4.78
N TYR A 411 -1.13 -48.25 -3.93
CA TYR A 411 -0.90 -48.25 -2.49
C TYR A 411 0.41 -48.95 -2.14
N ASN A 412 0.65 -50.13 -2.69
CA ASN A 412 1.89 -50.88 -2.45
C ASN A 412 3.13 -50.12 -2.93
N GLU A 413 3.06 -49.46 -4.10
CA GLU A 413 4.14 -48.59 -4.59
C GLU A 413 4.40 -47.42 -3.64
N SER A 414 3.35 -46.77 -3.14
CA SER A 414 3.49 -45.63 -2.21
C SER A 414 4.00 -46.10 -0.85
N ARG A 415 3.53 -47.24 -0.36
CA ARG A 415 4.01 -47.87 0.88
C ARG A 415 5.47 -48.23 0.77
N GLN A 416 5.91 -48.84 -0.33
CA GLN A 416 7.32 -49.16 -0.57
C GLN A 416 8.18 -47.89 -0.53
N ARG A 417 7.74 -46.78 -1.14
CA ARG A 417 8.47 -45.49 -1.06
C ARG A 417 8.60 -45.00 0.38
N VAL A 418 7.55 -45.08 1.18
CA VAL A 418 7.60 -44.68 2.60
C VAL A 418 8.55 -45.61 3.37
N GLN A 419 8.50 -46.93 3.13
CA GLN A 419 9.43 -47.87 3.75
C GLN A 419 10.87 -47.57 3.38
N THR A 420 11.17 -47.34 2.09
CA THR A 420 12.52 -46.93 1.65
C THR A 420 12.97 -45.66 2.38
N PHE A 421 12.11 -44.64 2.51
CA PHE A 421 12.46 -43.43 3.26
C PHE A 421 12.76 -43.68 4.75
N LEU A 422 12.12 -44.67 5.36
CA LEU A 422 12.31 -45.01 6.79
C LEU A 422 13.50 -45.94 7.03
N GLU A 423 13.82 -46.80 6.08
CA GLU A 423 14.80 -47.88 6.24
C GLU A 423 16.16 -47.57 5.58
N ASP A 424 16.19 -46.77 4.51
CA ASP A 424 17.40 -46.38 3.80
C ASP A 424 17.93 -45.04 4.33
N GLU A 425 19.03 -45.09 5.09
CA GLU A 425 19.65 -43.93 5.73
C GLU A 425 20.12 -42.86 4.73
N GLU A 426 20.62 -43.27 3.56
CA GLU A 426 21.09 -42.33 2.53
C GLU A 426 19.91 -41.55 1.95
N ILE A 427 18.84 -42.27 1.56
CA ILE A 427 17.63 -41.67 1.02
C ILE A 427 16.90 -40.81 2.07
N HIS A 428 16.87 -41.27 3.33
CA HIS A 428 16.33 -40.50 4.45
C HIS A 428 17.03 -39.15 4.58
N ASN A 429 18.37 -39.17 4.69
CA ASN A 429 19.18 -37.97 4.89
C ASN A 429 19.07 -37.01 3.70
N GLN A 430 19.14 -37.52 2.46
CA GLN A 430 18.95 -36.72 1.25
C GLN A 430 17.58 -36.04 1.22
N THR A 431 16.53 -36.76 1.62
CA THR A 431 15.15 -36.22 1.66
C THR A 431 15.02 -35.12 2.71
N MET A 432 15.56 -35.34 3.92
CA MET A 432 15.51 -34.35 5.00
C MET A 432 16.33 -33.10 4.69
N GLU A 433 17.50 -33.24 4.05
CA GLU A 433 18.33 -32.12 3.62
C GLU A 433 17.61 -31.25 2.56
N GLU A 434 17.01 -31.87 1.55
CA GLU A 434 16.27 -31.15 0.51
C GLU A 434 15.00 -30.48 1.09
N LEU A 435 14.31 -31.11 2.05
CA LEU A 435 13.20 -30.48 2.76
C LEU A 435 13.63 -29.26 3.57
N ALA A 436 14.74 -29.36 4.30
CA ALA A 436 15.31 -28.23 5.04
C ALA A 436 15.70 -27.07 4.11
N LYS A 437 16.29 -27.38 2.96
CA LYS A 437 16.63 -26.41 1.91
C LYS A 437 15.39 -25.71 1.35
N ARG A 438 14.32 -26.45 1.02
CA ARG A 438 13.05 -25.88 0.55
C ARG A 438 12.42 -24.98 1.60
N LYS A 439 12.37 -25.43 2.86
CA LYS A 439 11.86 -24.63 3.99
C LYS A 439 12.62 -23.31 4.12
N ALA A 440 13.95 -23.37 4.15
CA ALA A 440 14.79 -22.17 4.25
C ALA A 440 14.54 -21.19 3.10
N HIS A 441 14.51 -21.70 1.86
CA HIS A 441 14.26 -20.89 0.66
C HIS A 441 12.87 -20.23 0.70
N ASN A 442 11.82 -20.98 0.99
CA ASN A 442 10.45 -20.47 0.98
C ASN A 442 10.19 -19.49 2.13
N LEU A 443 10.79 -19.71 3.31
CA LEU A 443 10.76 -18.73 4.40
C LEU A 443 11.46 -17.42 4.01
N GLU A 444 12.57 -17.47 3.29
CA GLU A 444 13.25 -16.28 2.75
C GLU A 444 12.36 -15.54 1.74
N LEU A 445 11.67 -16.27 0.84
CA LEU A 445 10.71 -15.68 -0.08
C LEU A 445 9.56 -14.98 0.65
N LEU A 446 8.98 -15.61 1.67
CA LEU A 446 7.90 -15.02 2.48
C LEU A 446 8.33 -13.72 3.20
N ARG A 447 9.59 -13.66 3.68
CA ARG A 447 10.18 -12.41 4.22
C ARG A 447 10.35 -11.34 3.14
N LYS A 448 10.81 -11.72 1.94
CA LYS A 448 10.89 -10.79 0.79
C LYS A 448 9.51 -10.23 0.42
N TYR A 449 8.46 -11.05 0.53
CA TYR A 449 7.08 -10.65 0.33
C TYR A 449 6.47 -9.88 1.50
N LYS A 450 7.18 -9.68 2.63
CA LYS A 450 6.69 -8.95 3.82
C LYS A 450 5.51 -9.61 4.54
N VAL A 451 5.45 -10.94 4.49
CA VAL A 451 4.44 -11.73 5.21
C VAL A 451 4.99 -12.28 6.53
N LEU A 452 6.29 -12.57 6.59
CA LEU A 452 7.00 -12.88 7.83
C LEU A 452 7.66 -11.62 8.39
#